data_AF-A0A7S1AL68-F1
#
_entry.id   AF-A0A7S1AL68-F1
#
_cell.length_a   1.000
_cell.length_b   1.000
_cell.length_c   1.000
_cell.angle_alpha   90.00
_cell.angle_beta   90.00
_cell.angle_gamma   90.00
#
_symmetry.space_group_name_H-M   'P 1'
#
loop_
_entity.id
_entity.type
_entity.pdbx_description
1 polymer ?
#
loop_
_entity_poly.entity_id
_entity_poly.type
_entity_poly.pdbx_seq_one_letter_code
_entity_poly.pdbx_strand_id
1 'polypeptide(L)'
;CHHKEGGGGFCRLLKMRLKSHAQVKREVFLDSDNLQDLSVLFSIVGNRVDTFVVLCSREILYRPWCVGEMCTADLHSINTILILFPEFQWPSPEFIADIGTHVDGVESLAQYGISLAMARDTLQRLSTR
;
A
#
# COMPACT_ATOMS: atom_id res chain seq x y z
N CYS A 1 1.58 -0.26 4.34
CA CYS A 1 1.19 0.84 3.45
C CYS A 1 0.14 1.72 4.13
N HIS A 2 0.35 3.04 4.14
CA HIS A 2 -0.59 4.01 4.67
C HIS A 2 -0.41 5.40 4.02
N HIS A 3 -1.48 6.20 3.96
CA HIS A 3 -1.36 7.61 3.65
C HIS A 3 -0.83 8.34 4.89
N LYS A 4 0.29 9.08 4.79
CA LYS A 4 0.94 9.71 5.94
C LYS A 4 -0.02 10.54 6.82
N GLU A 5 -0.81 11.41 6.21
CA GLU A 5 -1.70 12.31 6.96
C GLU A 5 -2.95 11.59 7.49
N GLY A 6 -3.52 10.68 6.71
CA GLY A 6 -4.76 9.97 7.09
C GLY A 6 -4.56 8.76 7.98
N GLY A 7 -3.38 8.13 7.94
CA GLY A 7 -3.13 6.83 8.55
C GLY A 7 -1.90 6.75 9.45
N GLY A 8 -1.01 7.74 9.47
CA GLY A 8 0.29 7.64 10.14
C GLY A 8 0.21 7.39 11.65
N GLY A 9 -0.65 8.14 12.34
CA GLY A 9 -0.86 7.96 13.78
C GLY A 9 -1.41 6.58 14.13
N PHE A 10 -2.42 6.12 13.39
CA PHE A 10 -2.98 4.78 13.56
C PHE A 10 -1.95 3.70 13.23
N CYS A 11 -1.16 3.88 12.16
CA CYS A 11 -0.14 2.91 11.77
C CYS A 11 0.93 2.74 12.85
N ARG A 12 1.36 3.84 13.46
CA ARG A 12 2.29 3.81 14.59
C ARG A 12 1.69 3.08 15.80
N LEU A 13 0.44 3.39 16.16
CA LEU A 13 -0.27 2.71 17.24
C LEU A 13 -0.42 1.21 16.97
N LEU A 14 -0.84 0.84 15.75
CA LEU A 14 -0.99 -0.55 15.33
C LEU A 14 0.35 -1.29 15.45
N LYS A 15 1.45 -0.70 14.97
CA LYS A 15 2.78 -1.27 15.12
C LYS A 15 3.16 -1.50 16.58
N MET A 16 2.92 -0.51 17.45
CA MET A 16 3.18 -0.64 18.89
C MET A 16 2.35 -1.78 19.52
N ARG A 17 1.06 -1.86 19.17
CA ARG A 17 0.17 -2.92 19.66
C ARG A 17 0.62 -4.29 19.20
N LEU A 18 0.92 -4.47 17.91
CA LEU A 18 1.42 -5.72 17.35
C LEU A 18 2.73 -6.13 18.03
N LYS A 19 3.70 -5.22 18.17
CA LYS A 19 4.96 -5.52 18.86
C LYS A 19 4.80 -5.89 20.33
N SER A 20 3.78 -5.33 21.00
CA SER A 20 3.50 -5.64 22.41
C SER A 20 2.72 -6.95 22.61
N HIS A 21 2.15 -7.51 21.53
CA HIS A 21 1.28 -8.68 21.62
C HIS A 21 2.10 -9.97 21.67
N ALA A 22 1.92 -10.78 22.71
CA ALA A 22 2.73 -11.98 22.97
C ALA A 22 2.76 -13.02 21.83
N GLN A 23 1.73 -13.03 20.97
CA GLN A 23 1.64 -13.95 19.83
C GLN A 23 2.42 -13.46 18.58
N VAL A 24 2.75 -12.17 18.50
CA VAL A 24 3.49 -11.61 17.37
C VAL A 24 4.98 -11.75 17.63
N LYS A 25 5.60 -12.75 16.99
CA LYS A 25 7.04 -13.03 17.11
C LYS A 25 7.88 -12.46 15.96
N ARG A 26 7.22 -12.00 14.90
CA ARG A 26 7.87 -11.46 13.69
C ARG A 26 8.09 -9.96 13.81
N GLU A 27 9.00 -9.44 13.01
CA GLU A 27 9.21 -8.00 12.92
C GLU A 27 7.99 -7.30 12.30
N VAL A 28 7.72 -6.09 12.80
CA VAL A 28 6.67 -5.22 12.26
C VAL A 28 7.35 -4.00 11.63
N PHE A 29 7.29 -3.92 10.32
CA PHE A 29 7.88 -2.84 9.54
C PHE A 29 6.89 -1.69 9.33
N LEU A 30 7.40 -0.47 9.33
CA LEU A 30 6.68 0.76 9.00
C LEU A 30 7.59 1.59 8.10
N ASP A 31 7.06 2.05 6.97
CA ASP A 31 7.80 2.82 5.96
C ASP A 31 8.41 4.10 6.55
N SER A 32 7.69 4.81 7.42
CA SER A 32 8.21 6.02 8.07
C SER A 32 9.40 5.79 9.01
N ASP A 33 9.70 4.55 9.38
CA ASP A 33 10.81 4.27 10.30
C ASP A 33 12.17 4.17 9.58
N ASN A 34 12.22 3.98 8.24
CA ASN A 34 13.50 3.81 7.55
C ASN A 34 13.50 4.05 6.02
N LEU A 35 12.56 4.82 5.47
CA LEU A 35 12.55 5.10 4.03
C LEU A 35 13.33 6.37 3.66
N GLN A 36 14.48 6.18 3.01
CA GLN A 36 15.10 7.20 2.15
C GLN A 36 14.99 6.85 0.66
N ASP A 37 14.65 5.60 0.33
CA ASP A 37 14.65 5.08 -1.04
C ASP A 37 13.44 4.15 -1.28
N LEU A 38 12.67 4.46 -2.31
CA LEU A 38 11.48 3.70 -2.72
C LEU A 38 11.82 2.36 -3.35
N SER A 39 13.00 2.22 -3.98
CA SER A 39 13.46 0.92 -4.51
C SER A 39 13.63 -0.10 -3.38
N VAL A 40 14.15 0.35 -2.24
CA VAL A 40 14.31 -0.47 -1.04
C VAL A 40 12.94 -0.84 -0.47
N LEU A 41 11.98 0.10 -0.46
CA LEU A 41 10.61 -0.18 0.00
C LEU A 41 9.95 -1.30 -0.81
N PHE A 42 9.93 -1.18 -2.13
CA PHE A 42 9.31 -2.20 -2.98
C PHE A 42 10.05 -3.55 -2.88
N SER A 43 11.38 -3.52 -2.78
CA SER A 43 12.16 -4.74 -2.50
C SER A 43 11.78 -5.41 -1.18
N ILE A 44 11.59 -4.64 -0.10
CA ILE A 44 11.12 -5.16 1.19
C ILE A 44 9.73 -5.78 1.03
N VAL A 45 8.79 -5.07 0.40
CA VAL A 45 7.42 -5.57 0.19
C VAL A 45 7.41 -6.88 -0.60
N GLY A 46 8.14 -6.96 -1.71
CA GLY A 46 8.14 -8.14 -2.58
C GLY A 46 8.92 -9.34 -2.05
N ASN A 47 9.89 -9.14 -1.15
CA ASN A 47 10.85 -10.21 -0.79
C ASN A 47 10.96 -10.50 0.72
N ARG A 48 10.48 -9.61 1.59
CA ARG A 48 10.70 -9.71 3.05
C ARG A 48 9.44 -9.57 3.89
N VAL A 49 8.27 -9.48 3.24
CA VAL A 49 6.98 -9.34 3.91
C VAL A 49 6.15 -10.58 3.67
N ASP A 50 5.73 -11.24 4.75
CA ASP A 50 4.76 -12.35 4.65
C ASP A 50 3.32 -11.84 4.61
N THR A 51 3.04 -10.78 5.37
CA THR A 51 1.72 -10.17 5.51
C THR A 51 1.83 -8.67 5.29
N PHE A 52 1.15 -8.17 4.27
CA PHE A 52 1.11 -6.77 3.91
C PHE A 52 -0.19 -6.14 4.42
N VAL A 53 -0.08 -5.10 5.25
CA VAL A 53 -1.26 -4.40 5.81
C VAL A 53 -1.44 -3.06 5.09
N VAL A 54 -2.65 -2.84 4.58
CA VAL A 54 -3.08 -1.58 3.96
C VAL A 54 -4.06 -0.88 4.88
N LEU A 55 -3.71 0.33 5.32
CA LEU A 55 -4.65 1.22 6.00
C LEU A 55 -5.44 1.98 4.94
N CYS A 56 -6.65 1.50 4.67
CA CYS A 56 -7.54 2.05 3.68
C CYS A 56 -8.15 3.34 4.24
N SER A 57 -7.41 4.45 4.17
CA SER A 57 -7.87 5.81 4.47
C SER A 57 -8.34 6.52 3.20
N ARG A 58 -9.10 7.61 3.30
CA ARG A 58 -9.65 8.38 2.16
C ARG A 58 -8.67 8.59 0.99
N GLU A 59 -7.45 9.03 1.28
CA GLU A 59 -6.49 9.47 0.26
C GLU A 59 -5.48 8.37 -0.15
N ILE A 60 -5.61 7.13 0.34
CA ILE A 60 -4.58 6.08 0.13
C ILE A 60 -4.35 5.76 -1.35
N LEU A 61 -5.41 5.79 -2.16
CA LEU A 61 -5.38 5.43 -3.58
C LEU A 61 -4.83 6.56 -4.46
N TYR A 62 -4.73 7.78 -3.93
CA TYR A 62 -4.24 8.97 -4.60
C TYR A 62 -2.73 9.17 -4.41
N ARG A 63 -2.05 8.22 -3.76
CA ARG A 63 -0.60 8.28 -3.52
C ARG A 63 0.11 7.25 -4.39
N PRO A 64 1.01 7.69 -5.30
CA PRO A 64 1.66 6.77 -6.24
C PRO A 64 2.47 5.70 -5.49
N TRP A 65 3.12 6.05 -4.39
CA TRP A 65 3.90 5.10 -3.60
C TRP A 65 3.04 4.02 -2.94
N CYS A 66 1.86 4.39 -2.45
CA CYS A 66 0.93 3.43 -1.87
C CYS A 66 0.40 2.47 -2.93
N VAL A 67 0.05 3.00 -4.12
CA VAL A 67 -0.31 2.19 -5.29
C VAL A 67 0.84 1.26 -5.67
N GLY A 68 2.08 1.75 -5.68
CA GLY A 68 3.28 0.94 -5.95
C GLY A 68 3.50 -0.20 -4.95
N GLU A 69 3.33 0.06 -3.65
CA GLU A 69 3.40 -1.00 -2.63
C GLU A 69 2.29 -2.04 -2.85
N MET A 70 1.06 -1.62 -3.13
CA MET A 70 -0.06 -2.52 -3.43
C MET A 70 0.22 -3.37 -4.67
N CYS A 71 0.74 -2.76 -5.74
CA CYS A 71 1.12 -3.48 -6.97
C CYS A 71 2.21 -4.52 -6.69
N THR A 72 3.20 -4.15 -5.88
CA THR A 72 4.31 -5.04 -5.53
C THR A 72 3.83 -6.22 -4.70
N ALA A 73 3.00 -5.96 -3.68
CA ALA A 73 2.41 -7.01 -2.85
C ALA A 73 1.56 -7.97 -3.69
N ASP A 74 0.78 -7.43 -4.62
CA ASP A 74 -0.10 -8.22 -5.48
C ASP A 74 0.69 -9.06 -6.52
N LEU A 75 1.71 -8.47 -7.16
CA LEU A 75 2.62 -9.17 -8.09
C LEU A 75 3.32 -10.36 -7.42
N HIS A 76 3.72 -10.19 -6.16
CA HIS A 76 4.40 -11.21 -5.38
C HIS A 76 3.44 -12.13 -4.59
N SER A 77 2.12 -11.98 -4.80
CA SER A 77 1.09 -12.77 -4.11
C SER A 77 1.21 -12.74 -2.58
N ILE A 78 1.62 -11.60 -2.02
CA ILE A 78 1.74 -11.39 -0.58
C ILE A 78 0.35 -11.40 0.05
N ASN A 79 0.23 -12.00 1.23
CA ASN A 79 -1.02 -12.01 1.99
C ASN A 79 -1.38 -10.58 2.42
N THR A 80 -2.39 -9.99 1.80
CA THR A 80 -2.78 -8.60 2.04
C THR A 80 -4.00 -8.50 2.95
N ILE A 81 -3.87 -7.77 4.04
CA ILE A 81 -4.95 -7.45 4.99
C ILE A 81 -5.33 -5.98 4.83
N LEU A 82 -6.63 -5.73 4.64
CA LEU A 82 -7.19 -4.39 4.53
C LEU A 82 -7.81 -3.97 5.86
N ILE A 83 -7.46 -2.78 6.33
CA ILE A 83 -8.12 -2.13 7.48
C ILE A 83 -8.87 -0.92 6.94
N LEU A 84 -10.20 -1.04 6.86
CA LEU A 84 -11.07 -0.03 6.29
C LEU A 84 -11.36 1.08 7.30
N PHE A 85 -11.03 2.31 6.94
CA PHE A 85 -11.44 3.48 7.72
C PHE A 85 -12.84 3.94 7.23
N PRO A 86 -13.65 4.57 8.10
CA PRO A 86 -15.01 4.97 7.75
C PRO A 86 -15.12 5.83 6.48
N GLU A 87 -14.11 6.63 6.20
CA GLU A 87 -14.03 7.55 5.07
C GLU A 87 -13.43 6.94 3.78
N PHE A 88 -13.07 5.65 3.79
CA PHE A 88 -12.53 4.98 2.63
C PHE A 88 -13.60 4.81 1.55
N GLN A 89 -13.20 5.06 0.31
CA GLN A 89 -14.02 4.79 -0.86
C GLN A 89 -13.28 3.84 -1.79
N TRP A 90 -13.98 2.80 -2.23
CA TRP A 90 -13.47 1.91 -3.25
C TRP A 90 -13.28 2.67 -4.57
N PRO A 91 -12.20 2.39 -5.32
CA PRO A 91 -11.97 3.05 -6.60
C PRO A 91 -13.09 2.67 -7.58
N SER A 92 -13.69 3.68 -8.22
CA SER A 92 -14.69 3.44 -9.26
C SER A 92 -14.03 2.91 -10.54
N PRO A 93 -14.78 2.25 -11.44
CA PRO A 93 -14.24 1.82 -12.73
C PRO A 93 -13.62 2.97 -13.53
N GLU A 94 -14.20 4.17 -13.45
CA GLU A 94 -13.69 5.37 -14.12
C GLU A 94 -12.35 5.82 -13.52
N PHE A 95 -12.25 5.82 -12.19
CA PHE A 95 -11.00 6.12 -11.48
C PHE A 95 -9.88 5.15 -11.89
N ILE A 96 -10.20 3.85 -11.97
CA ILE A 96 -9.24 2.82 -12.39
C ILE A 96 -8.82 3.06 -13.84
N ALA A 97 -9.77 3.29 -14.74
CA ALA A 97 -9.47 3.52 -16.16
C ALA A 97 -8.52 4.72 -16.34
N ASP A 98 -8.75 5.80 -15.58
CA ASP A 98 -8.01 7.06 -15.70
C ASP A 98 -7.04 7.33 -14.54
N ILE A 99 -6.47 6.28 -13.93
CA ILE A 99 -5.57 6.43 -12.78
C ILE A 99 -4.38 7.39 -13.03
N GLY A 100 -3.92 7.49 -14.29
CA GLY A 100 -2.84 8.41 -14.68
C GLY A 100 -3.17 9.89 -14.46
N THR A 101 -4.44 10.27 -14.55
CA THR A 101 -4.87 11.65 -14.32
C THR A 101 -5.26 11.90 -12.86
N HIS A 102 -5.68 10.86 -12.14
CA HIS A 102 -6.13 10.97 -10.76
C HIS A 102 -5.03 10.83 -9.71
N VAL A 103 -3.93 10.14 -10.04
CA VAL A 103 -2.84 9.85 -9.11
C VAL A 103 -1.57 10.55 -9.56
N ASP A 104 -1.34 11.75 -9.04
CA ASP A 104 -0.19 12.56 -9.40
C ASP A 104 1.13 11.79 -9.25
N GLY A 105 1.88 11.67 -10.35
CA GLY A 105 3.19 11.03 -10.39
C GLY A 105 3.16 9.50 -10.43
N VAL A 106 2.01 8.87 -10.70
CA VAL A 106 1.90 7.42 -10.85
C VAL A 106 2.75 6.87 -12.00
N GLU A 107 3.01 7.66 -13.05
CA GLU A 107 3.90 7.28 -14.15
C GLU A 107 5.34 7.07 -13.68
N SER A 108 5.75 7.74 -12.60
CA SER A 108 7.08 7.55 -12.02
C SER A 108 7.29 6.14 -11.48
N LEU A 109 6.23 5.34 -11.30
CA LEU A 109 6.33 3.94 -10.90
C LEU A 109 6.97 3.05 -11.99
N ALA A 110 6.96 3.51 -13.25
CA ALA A 110 7.57 2.78 -14.37
C ALA A 110 9.07 2.53 -14.16
N GLN A 111 9.78 3.44 -13.47
CA GLN A 111 11.20 3.27 -13.14
C GLN A 111 11.48 2.08 -12.20
N TYR A 112 10.44 1.60 -11.50
CA TYR A 112 10.48 0.43 -10.62
C TYR A 112 9.84 -0.81 -11.27
N GLY A 113 9.57 -0.77 -12.57
CA GLY A 113 8.96 -1.88 -13.30
C GLY A 113 7.45 -2.03 -13.09
N ILE A 114 6.78 -1.02 -12.53
CA ILE A 114 5.33 -1.02 -12.30
C ILE A 114 4.67 -0.15 -13.37
N SER A 115 3.95 -0.79 -14.30
CA SER A 115 3.22 -0.08 -15.36
C SER A 115 1.87 0.43 -14.88
N LEU A 116 1.30 1.41 -15.61
CA LEU A 116 -0.08 1.85 -15.37
C LEU A 116 -1.07 0.69 -15.46
N ALA A 117 -0.88 -0.25 -16.40
CA ALA A 117 -1.74 -1.43 -16.51
C ALA A 117 -1.73 -2.28 -15.23
N MET A 118 -0.55 -2.50 -14.65
CA MET A 118 -0.42 -3.22 -13.38
C MET A 118 -1.12 -2.48 -12.23
N ALA A 119 -1.02 -1.15 -12.20
CA ALA A 119 -1.73 -0.33 -11.21
C ALA A 119 -3.25 -0.47 -11.34
N ARG A 120 -3.77 -0.41 -12.57
CA ARG A 120 -5.20 -0.62 -12.84
C ARG A 120 -5.67 -2.00 -12.39
N ASP A 121 -4.94 -3.04 -12.79
CA ASP A 121 -5.27 -4.43 -12.46
C ASP A 121 -5.26 -4.66 -10.94
N THR A 122 -4.30 -4.06 -10.23
CA THR A 122 -4.19 -4.13 -8.77
C THR A 122 -5.38 -3.49 -8.09
N LEU A 123 -5.77 -2.27 -8.51
CA LEU A 123 -6.94 -1.58 -7.95
C LEU A 123 -8.24 -2.32 -8.26
N GLN A 124 -8.36 -2.89 -9.45
CA GLN A 124 -9.50 -3.71 -9.82
C GLN A 124 -9.61 -4.94 -8.91
N ARG A 125 -8.49 -5.64 -8.66
CA ARG A 125 -8.45 -6.78 -7.73
C ARG A 125 -8.80 -6.37 -6.31
N LEU A 126 -8.29 -5.23 -5.84
CA LEU A 126 -8.55 -4.71 -4.50
C LEU A 126 -10.06 -4.59 -4.23
N SER A 127 -10.84 -4.10 -5.20
CA SER A 127 -12.30 -3.93 -5.11
C SER A 127 -13.11 -5.24 -5.19
N THR A 128 -12.47 -6.37 -5.48
CA THR A 128 -13.14 -7.68 -5.70
C THR A 128 -12.77 -8.74 -4.67
N ARG A 129 -11.93 -8.39 -3.68
CA ARG A 129 -11.54 -9.27 -2.55
C ARG A 129 -12.63 -9.31 -1.50
#